data_AF-A0A8H9IB26-F1
#
_entry.id   AF-A0A8H9IB26-F1
#
_cell.length_a   1.000
_cell.length_b   1.000
_cell.length_c   1.000
_cell.angle_alpha   90.00
_cell.angle_beta   90.00
_cell.angle_gamma   90.00
#
_symmetry.space_group_name_H-M   'P 1'
#
loop_
_entity.id
_entity.type
_entity.pdbx_description
1 polymer ?
#
loop_
_entity_poly.entity_id
_entity_poly.type
_entity_poly.pdbx_seq_one_letter_code
_entity_poly.pdbx_strand_id
1 'polypeptide(L)'
;MYTINSNVLFYNASDSSGVFVFVPITGNTLRLNYQFHAFIEQYRLGSYFSEEQMRAALPDYSLDEIEQSIKHLLTERIIDKVESLEA
;
A
#
# COMPACT_ATOMS: atom_id res chain seq x y z
N MET A 1 -6.56 -8.56 -8.04
CA MET A 1 -6.95 -7.21 -7.58
C MET A 1 -6.52 -7.07 -6.12
N TYR A 2 -6.29 -5.86 -5.62
CA TYR A 2 -5.78 -5.61 -4.27
C TYR A 2 -6.67 -4.61 -3.54
N THR A 3 -6.64 -4.65 -2.21
CA THR A 3 -7.27 -3.66 -1.32
C THR A 3 -6.32 -3.29 -0.19
N ILE A 4 -6.48 -2.11 0.40
CA ILE A 4 -5.75 -1.73 1.62
C ILE A 4 -6.31 -2.54 2.79
N ASN A 5 -5.43 -3.16 3.58
CA ASN A 5 -5.85 -3.90 4.77
C ASN A 5 -6.47 -2.92 5.78
N SER A 6 -7.71 -3.18 6.19
CA SER A 6 -8.49 -2.29 7.05
C SER A 6 -7.94 -2.15 8.48
N ASN A 7 -7.04 -3.05 8.89
CA ASN A 7 -6.40 -3.02 10.21
C ASN A 7 -5.15 -2.14 10.24
N VAL A 8 -4.74 -1.59 9.10
CA VAL A 8 -3.56 -0.73 9.01
C VAL A 8 -3.85 0.65 9.60
N LEU A 9 -2.93 1.12 10.45
CA LEU A 9 -2.97 2.45 11.04
C LEU A 9 -1.94 3.35 10.37
N PHE A 10 -2.40 4.50 9.87
CA PHE A 10 -1.54 5.51 9.26
C PHE A 10 -1.22 6.59 10.30
N TYR A 11 0.06 6.81 10.56
CA TYR A 11 0.54 7.83 11.48
C TYR A 11 1.47 8.82 10.75
N ASN A 12 1.10 10.10 10.78
CA ASN A 12 1.94 11.17 10.27
C ASN A 12 2.81 11.68 11.43
N ALA A 13 4.10 11.34 11.40
CA ALA A 13 5.04 11.79 12.41
C ALA A 13 5.43 13.25 12.14
N SER A 14 4.99 14.19 13.00
CA SER A 14 5.18 15.64 12.81
C SER A 14 6.64 16.10 12.65
N ASP A 15 7.63 15.28 13.01
CA ASP A 15 9.07 15.62 12.98
C ASP A 15 9.87 14.89 11.88
N SER A 16 9.24 14.10 11.02
CA SER A 16 9.95 13.34 9.99
C SER A 16 9.21 13.44 8.67
N SER A 17 9.91 13.77 7.60
CA SER A 17 9.42 13.94 6.23
C SER A 17 8.95 12.63 5.58
N GLY A 18 8.22 11.79 6.32
CA GLY A 18 7.65 10.53 5.83
C GLY A 18 6.45 10.10 6.65
N VAL A 19 5.51 9.44 5.98
CA VAL A 19 4.36 8.82 6.64
C VAL A 19 4.72 7.39 7.00
N PHE A 20 4.35 7.00 8.22
CA PHE A 20 4.57 5.66 8.71
C PHE A 20 3.27 4.88 8.69
N VAL A 21 3.36 3.64 8.23
CA VAL A 21 2.26 2.69 8.18
C VAL A 21 2.55 1.63 9.22
N PHE A 22 1.69 1.59 10.24
CA PHE A 22 1.77 0.61 11.32
C PHE A 22 0.77 -0.50 11.07
N VAL A 23 1.22 -1.74 11.21
CA VAL A 23 0.39 -2.93 11.07
C VAL A 23 0.27 -3.56 12.46
N PRO A 24 -0.85 -3.34 13.17
CA PRO A 24 -1.02 -3.81 14.55
C PRO A 24 -0.88 -5.33 14.71
N ILE A 25 -1.20 -6.09 13.67
CA ILE A 25 -1.18 -7.56 13.70
C ILE A 25 0.26 -8.10 13.69
N THR A 26 1.17 -7.46 12.96
CA THR A 26 2.58 -7.89 12.86
C THR A 26 3.49 -7.09 13.79
N GLY A 27 3.08 -5.90 14.23
CA GLY A 27 3.92 -4.96 14.97
C GLY A 27 4.91 -4.21 14.09
N ASN A 28 4.88 -4.41 12.76
CA ASN A 28 5.81 -3.77 11.83
C ASN A 28 5.41 -2.33 11.55
N THR A 29 6.44 -1.50 11.31
CA THR A 29 6.29 -0.12 10.87
C THR A 29 7.03 0.08 9.56
N LEU A 30 6.31 0.46 8.51
CA LEU A 30 6.90 0.81 7.22
C LEU A 30 6.88 2.32 7.02
N ARG A 31 8.00 2.88 6.57
CA ARG A 31 8.04 4.28 6.13
C ARG A 31 7.71 4.33 4.64
N LEU A 32 6.60 4.97 4.30
CA LEU A 32 6.26 5.24 2.90
C LEU A 32 6.86 6.57 2.45
N ASN A 33 7.31 6.59 1.19
CA ASN A 33 7.56 7.85 0.52
C ASN A 33 6.24 8.55 0.16
N TYR A 34 6.33 9.81 -0.23
CA TYR A 34 5.16 10.65 -0.49
C TYR A 34 4.25 10.10 -1.59
N GLN A 35 4.81 9.55 -2.66
CA GLN A 35 4.04 9.01 -3.80
C GLN A 35 3.25 7.76 -3.40
N PHE A 36 3.90 6.83 -2.71
CA PHE A 36 3.23 5.64 -2.16
C PHE A 36 2.18 6.00 -1.11
N HIS A 37 2.46 6.97 -0.25
CA HIS A 37 1.48 7.44 0.72
C HIS A 37 0.22 7.99 0.03
N ALA A 38 0.40 8.87 -0.97
CA ALA A 38 -0.72 9.42 -1.74
C ALA A 38 -1.53 8.32 -2.44
N PHE A 39 -0.83 7.33 -3.02
CA PHE A 39 -1.48 6.17 -3.62
C PHE A 39 -2.31 5.38 -2.61
N ILE A 40 -1.73 5.01 -1.47
CA ILE A 40 -2.41 4.20 -0.45
C ILE A 40 -3.63 4.95 0.12
N GLU A 41 -3.52 6.25 0.39
CA GLU A 41 -4.65 7.06 0.87
C GLU A 41 -5.82 7.10 -0.13
N GLN A 42 -5.56 7.08 -1.44
CA GLN A 42 -6.60 7.01 -2.47
C GLN A 42 -7.46 5.74 -2.36
N TYR A 43 -6.85 4.61 -1.96
CA TYR A 43 -7.53 3.31 -1.89
C TYR A 43 -7.97 2.90 -0.48
N ARG A 44 -7.57 3.68 0.54
CA ARG A 44 -7.82 3.39 1.96
C ARG A 44 -9.30 3.23 2.33
N LEU A 45 -10.21 3.87 1.61
CA LEU A 45 -11.65 3.80 1.86
C LEU A 45 -12.32 2.55 1.28
N GLY A 46 -11.59 1.42 1.22
CA GLY A 46 -12.10 0.14 0.74
C GLY A 46 -12.25 0.05 -0.78
N SER A 47 -11.54 0.91 -1.51
CA SER A 47 -11.50 0.82 -2.97
C SER A 47 -10.45 -0.20 -3.40
N TYR A 48 -10.74 -0.89 -4.50
CA TYR A 48 -9.83 -1.87 -5.07
C TYR A 48 -8.89 -1.24 -6.09
N PHE A 49 -7.69 -1.80 -6.21
CA PHE A 49 -6.75 -1.43 -7.26
C PHE A 49 -6.13 -2.63 -7.99
N SER A 50 -5.68 -2.41 -9.22
CA SER A 50 -4.86 -3.34 -10.01
C SER A 50 -3.39 -2.91 -10.07
N GLU A 51 -2.52 -3.82 -10.50
CA GLU A 51 -1.09 -3.52 -10.73
C GLU A 51 -0.93 -2.41 -11.77
N GLU A 52 -1.77 -2.41 -12.80
CA GLU A 52 -1.77 -1.39 -13.85
C GLU A 52 -2.12 0.00 -13.30
N GLN A 53 -3.08 0.09 -12.39
CA GLN A 53 -3.45 1.35 -11.73
C GLN A 53 -2.32 1.86 -10.83
N MET A 54 -1.66 0.96 -10.10
CA MET A 54 -0.48 1.32 -9.30
C MET A 54 0.67 1.83 -10.18
N ARG A 55 0.93 1.15 -11.31
CA ARG A 55 1.94 1.56 -12.29
C ARG A 55 1.61 2.91 -12.94
N ALA A 56 0.34 3.17 -13.21
CA ALA A 56 -0.11 4.46 -13.76
C ALA A 56 0.03 5.60 -12.74
N ALA A 57 -0.18 5.32 -11.45
CA ALA A 57 -0.05 6.31 -10.37
C ALA A 57 1.41 6.58 -9.95
N LEU A 58 2.32 5.65 -10.25
CA LEU A 58 3.73 5.69 -9.88
C LEU A 58 4.62 5.63 -11.15
N PRO A 59 4.52 6.62 -12.06
CA PRO A 59 5.17 6.56 -13.38
C PRO A 59 6.71 6.61 -13.33
N ASP A 60 7.28 7.08 -12.22
CA ASP A 60 8.73 7.18 -12.01
C ASP A 60 9.37 5.82 -11.65
N TYR A 61 8.56 4.80 -11.34
CA TYR A 61 9.04 3.47 -10.94
C TYR A 61 9.00 2.52 -12.11
N SER A 62 10.05 1.70 -12.23
CA SER A 62 10.09 0.60 -13.18
C SER A 62 9.07 -0.50 -12.82
N LEU A 63 8.77 -1.36 -13.80
CA LEU A 63 7.87 -2.49 -13.58
C LEU A 63 8.37 -3.41 -12.45
N ASP A 64 9.67 -3.70 -12.41
CA ASP A 64 10.27 -4.53 -11.36
C ASP A 64 10.10 -3.89 -9.98
N GLU A 65 10.34 -2.58 -9.85
CA GLU A 65 10.15 -1.87 -8.58
C GLU A 65 8.69 -1.91 -8.11
N ILE A 66 7.72 -1.80 -9.02
CA ILE A 66 6.30 -1.94 -8.70
C ILE A 66 5.98 -3.36 -8.24
N GLU A 67 6.44 -4.39 -8.96
CA GLU A 67 6.22 -5.79 -8.59
C GLU A 67 6.84 -6.13 -7.23
N GLN A 68 8.06 -5.67 -6.96
CA GLN A 68 8.72 -5.84 -5.67
C GLN A 68 7.98 -5.11 -4.56
N SER A 69 7.49 -3.90 -4.83
CA SER A 69 6.70 -3.13 -3.88
C SER A 69 5.40 -3.83 -3.51
N ILE A 70 4.68 -4.40 -4.49
CA ILE A 70 3.45 -5.18 -4.25
C ILE A 70 3.76 -6.40 -3.39
N LYS A 71 4.81 -7.17 -3.72
CA LYS A 71 5.25 -8.32 -2.91
C LYS A 71 5.56 -7.92 -1.48
N HIS A 72 6.26 -6.81 -1.30
CA HIS A 72 6.61 -6.30 0.03
C HIS A 72 5.37 -5.88 0.82
N LEU A 73 4.47 -5.10 0.22
CA LEU A 73 3.22 -4.64 0.85
C LEU A 73 2.30 -5.82 1.25
N LEU A 74 2.25 -6.88 0.45
CA LEU A 74 1.53 -8.13 0.78
C LEU A 74 2.18 -8.85 1.97
N THR A 75 3.51 -8.97 1.98
CA THR A 75 4.27 -9.61 3.07
C THR A 75 4.05 -8.89 4.39
N GLU A 76 4.04 -7.56 4.33
CA GLU A 76 3.85 -6.69 5.48
C GLU A 76 2.37 -6.52 5.86
N ARG A 77 1.43 -7.16 5.15
CA ARG A 77 -0.03 -7.06 5.39
C ARG A 77 -0.57 -5.63 5.32
N ILE A 78 0.03 -4.80 4.48
CA ILE A 78 -0.46 -3.44 4.18
C ILE A 78 -1.60 -3.50 3.18
N ILE A 79 -1.50 -4.43 2.22
CA ILE A 79 -2.52 -4.71 1.22
C ILE A 79 -2.88 -6.19 1.28
N ASP A 80 -4.11 -6.51 0.89
CA ASP A 80 -4.57 -7.88 0.73
C ASP A 80 -4.87 -8.16 -0.74
N LYS A 81 -4.54 -9.37 -1.19
CA LYS A 81 -4.97 -9.85 -2.50
C LYS A 81 -6.43 -10.26 -2.41
N VAL A 82 -7.24 -9.65 -3.26
CA VAL A 82 -8.65 -10.00 -3.42
C VAL A 82 -8.70 -11.08 -4.49
N GLU A 83 -8.93 -12.32 -4.05
CA GLU A 83 -9.35 -13.39 -4.96
C GLU A 83 -10.75 -13.02 -5.46
N SER A 84 -10.97 -13.06 -6.77
CA SER A 84 -12.31 -12.86 -7.32
C SER A 84 -13.24 -13.83 -6.61
N LEU A 85 -14.23 -13.29 -5.90
CA LEU A 85 -15.47 -14.03 -5.65
C LEU A 85 -16.16 -14.12 -7.00
N GLU A 86 -15.69 -15.02 -7.87
CA GLU A 86 -16.55 -15.57 -8.91
C GLU A 86 -17.62 -16.37 -8.16
N ALA A 87 -18.79 -15.75 -8.01
CA ALA A 87 -20.01 -16.38 -7.52
C ALA A 87 -20.77 -17.02 -8.68
#